data_AF-A0A976PYX9-F1
#
_entry.id   AF-A0A976PYX9-F1
#
_cell.length_a   1.000
_cell.length_b   1.000
_cell.length_c   1.000
_cell.angle_alpha   90.00
_cell.angle_beta   90.00
_cell.angle_gamma   90.00
#
_symmetry.space_group_name_H-M   'P 1'
#
loop_
_entity.id
_entity.type
_entity.pdbx_description
1 polymer ?
#
loop_
_entity_poly.entity_id
_entity_poly.type
_entity_poly.pdbx_seq_one_letter_code
_entity_poly.pdbx_strand_id
1 'polypeptide(L)'
;MKTRRSFFLIYSLILTLFFPGICWSQQGGNEPDIYSGFYIRDDSKGEVAESSGHSHYIKFYPEKRIIRLYIPFPYSKTLKADVIDAVFDAAAKKTNKSAFIKDKFGLLDERVVAHLDFVRHVKNETMYDCGKAAPCRVIFNDGSMTIIKPGIVMDHEILYTRVRISSDQ
;
A
#
# COMPACT_ATOMS: atom_id res chain seq x y z
N MET A 1 32.33 63.45 -18.94
CA MET A 1 30.93 63.25 -18.47
C MET A 1 30.19 62.44 -19.52
N LYS A 2 29.33 61.47 -19.12
CA LYS A 2 28.46 60.62 -19.97
C LYS A 2 29.09 59.45 -20.77
N THR A 3 29.49 58.37 -20.11
CA THR A 3 29.57 57.02 -20.76
C THR A 3 29.64 55.86 -19.75
N ARG A 4 28.88 55.93 -18.65
CA ARG A 4 28.95 54.88 -17.60
C ARG A 4 27.61 54.40 -17.05
N ARG A 5 26.50 54.66 -17.73
CA ARG A 5 25.16 54.25 -17.27
C ARG A 5 24.44 53.20 -18.13
N SER A 6 24.90 52.91 -19.34
CA SER A 6 24.17 51.98 -20.23
C SER A 6 24.61 50.51 -20.17
N PHE A 7 25.72 50.17 -19.50
CA PHE A 7 26.17 48.77 -19.42
C PHE A 7 25.51 47.97 -18.29
N PHE A 8 24.90 48.62 -17.29
CA PHE A 8 24.29 47.93 -16.16
C PHE A 8 22.90 47.34 -16.46
N LEU A 9 22.20 47.83 -17.48
CA LEU A 9 20.85 47.34 -17.82
C LEU A 9 20.87 46.05 -18.65
N ILE A 10 21.93 45.80 -19.41
CA ILE A 10 22.04 44.60 -20.25
C ILE A 10 22.43 43.36 -19.42
N TYR A 11 23.22 43.54 -18.36
CA TYR A 11 23.64 42.44 -17.49
C TYR A 11 22.49 41.91 -16.61
N SER A 12 21.51 42.76 -16.26
CA SER A 12 20.35 42.36 -15.47
C SER A 12 19.33 41.51 -16.25
N LEU A 13 19.33 41.55 -17.59
CA LEU A 13 18.34 40.84 -18.41
C LEU A 13 18.77 39.39 -18.75
N ILE A 14 20.06 39.06 -18.61
CA ILE A 14 20.59 37.73 -18.95
C ILE A 14 20.51 36.75 -17.77
N LEU A 15 20.39 37.24 -16.53
CA LEU A 15 20.34 36.38 -15.34
C LEU A 15 18.99 35.67 -15.11
N THR A 16 17.91 36.07 -15.78
CA THR A 16 16.59 35.44 -15.60
C THR A 16 16.35 34.24 -16.50
N LEU A 17 17.27 33.92 -17.42
CA LEU A 17 17.16 32.77 -18.33
C LEU A 17 17.77 31.46 -17.79
N PHE A 18 18.30 31.46 -16.56
CA PHE A 18 18.84 30.28 -15.87
C PHE A 18 18.02 29.86 -14.65
N PHE A 19 16.71 30.13 -14.63
CA PHE A 19 15.82 29.33 -13.80
C PHE A 19 15.39 28.12 -14.63
N PRO A 20 15.96 26.92 -14.43
CA PRO A 20 15.28 25.72 -14.91
C PRO A 20 13.91 25.77 -14.25
N GLY A 21 12.88 25.95 -15.07
CA GLY A 21 11.50 26.03 -14.64
C GLY A 21 11.28 24.87 -13.68
N ILE A 22 10.96 25.21 -12.43
CA ILE A 22 10.57 24.21 -11.46
C ILE A 22 9.24 23.71 -12.01
N CYS A 23 9.29 22.62 -12.76
CA CYS A 23 8.13 21.90 -13.21
C CYS A 23 7.58 21.23 -11.95
N TRP A 24 6.84 22.00 -11.17
CA TRP A 24 5.90 21.45 -10.21
C TRP A 24 4.82 20.80 -11.06
N SER A 25 5.04 19.56 -11.51
CA SER A 25 3.93 18.70 -11.83
C SER A 25 3.26 18.38 -10.49
N GLN A 26 2.43 19.30 -10.01
CA GLN A 26 1.40 18.98 -9.05
C GLN A 26 0.43 18.07 -9.80
N GLN A 27 0.76 16.78 -9.81
CA GLN A 27 -0.13 15.73 -10.27
C GLN A 27 -1.16 15.52 -9.14
N GLY A 28 -1.96 16.55 -8.90
CA GLY A 28 -3.11 16.54 -8.00
C GLY A 28 -4.28 15.83 -8.70
N GLY A 29 -4.07 14.56 -9.04
CA GLY A 29 -5.17 13.61 -9.05
C GLY A 29 -5.39 13.17 -7.62
N ASN A 30 -6.64 13.00 -7.19
CA ASN A 30 -6.96 12.30 -5.95
C ASN A 30 -6.40 10.87 -6.04
N GLU A 31 -5.11 10.70 -5.79
CA GLU A 31 -4.53 9.39 -5.58
C GLU A 31 -5.29 8.80 -4.40
N PRO A 32 -5.98 7.66 -4.56
CA PRO A 32 -6.68 7.05 -3.44
C PRO A 32 -5.66 6.92 -2.32
N ASP A 33 -5.97 7.46 -1.13
CA ASP A 33 -5.06 7.35 0.01
C ASP A 33 -4.94 5.88 0.39
N ILE A 34 -3.99 5.19 -0.25
CA ILE A 34 -3.74 3.75 -0.13
C ILE A 34 -3.14 3.40 1.23
N TYR A 35 -2.68 4.40 1.97
CA TYR A 35 -2.05 4.26 3.28
C TYR A 35 -3.03 4.52 4.45
N SER A 36 -4.21 5.09 4.18
CA SER A 36 -5.27 5.38 5.17
C SER A 36 -6.09 4.18 5.70
N GLY A 37 -5.43 3.07 6.02
CA GLY A 37 -6.06 1.89 6.64
C GLY A 37 -5.60 0.59 6.01
N PHE A 38 -6.47 -0.42 6.04
CA PHE A 38 -6.19 -1.74 5.45
C PHE A 38 -7.35 -2.23 4.58
N TYR A 39 -7.11 -3.31 3.86
CA TYR A 39 -8.03 -3.94 2.94
C TYR A 39 -8.39 -5.33 3.46
N ILE A 40 -9.67 -5.70 3.39
CA ILE A 40 -10.14 -7.06 3.70
C ILE A 40 -10.64 -7.71 2.40
N ARG A 41 -10.26 -8.97 2.17
CA ARG A 41 -10.75 -9.72 1.01
C ARG A 41 -12.25 -9.95 1.17
N ASP A 42 -13.06 -9.69 0.16
CA ASP A 42 -14.53 -9.66 0.31
C ASP A 42 -15.12 -10.99 0.80
N ASP A 43 -14.49 -12.10 0.44
CA ASP A 43 -14.87 -13.44 0.85
C ASP A 43 -14.36 -13.84 2.25
N SER A 44 -13.62 -12.97 2.95
CA SER A 44 -13.01 -13.21 4.27
C SER A 44 -14.02 -13.33 5.41
N LYS A 45 -15.31 -13.11 5.16
CA LYS A 45 -16.38 -13.25 6.15
C LYS A 45 -17.41 -14.33 5.81
N GLY A 46 -17.24 -15.02 4.67
CA GLY A 46 -18.19 -16.01 4.15
C GLY A 46 -17.57 -17.39 3.96
N GLU A 47 -18.16 -18.16 3.04
CA GLU A 47 -17.86 -19.57 2.76
C GLU A 47 -16.40 -19.84 2.35
N VAL A 48 -15.74 -18.87 1.70
CA VAL A 48 -14.31 -19.01 1.33
C VAL A 48 -13.38 -18.92 2.53
N ALA A 49 -13.70 -18.09 3.52
CA ALA A 49 -12.95 -18.04 4.78
C ALA A 49 -13.17 -19.33 5.60
N GLU A 50 -14.39 -19.87 5.56
CA GLU A 50 -14.75 -21.15 6.19
C GLU A 50 -13.95 -22.31 5.58
N SER A 51 -13.85 -22.36 4.26
CA SER A 51 -13.12 -23.42 3.55
C SER A 51 -11.59 -23.27 3.58
N SER A 52 -11.07 -22.05 3.52
CA SER A 52 -9.62 -21.78 3.61
C SER A 52 -9.07 -21.75 5.03
N GLY A 53 -9.95 -21.66 6.04
CA GLY A 53 -9.59 -21.56 7.45
C GLY A 53 -9.03 -20.19 7.87
N HIS A 54 -9.00 -19.20 6.98
CA HIS A 54 -8.40 -17.89 7.26
C HIS A 54 -9.18 -16.73 6.63
N SER A 55 -9.24 -15.61 7.36
CA SER A 55 -9.58 -14.31 6.81
C SER A 55 -8.31 -13.59 6.36
N HIS A 56 -8.38 -12.92 5.20
CA HIS A 56 -7.25 -12.29 4.53
C HIS A 56 -7.34 -10.77 4.59
N TYR A 57 -6.28 -10.15 5.10
CA TYR A 57 -6.16 -8.70 5.21
C TYR A 57 -4.85 -8.22 4.59
N ILE A 58 -4.84 -7.01 4.03
CA ILE A 58 -3.66 -6.41 3.41
C ILE A 58 -3.54 -4.94 3.82
N LYS A 59 -2.36 -4.51 4.25
CA LYS A 59 -2.04 -3.10 4.53
C LYS A 59 -0.81 -2.68 3.73
N PHE A 60 -0.89 -1.52 3.10
CA PHE A 60 0.23 -0.89 2.41
C PHE A 60 0.82 0.18 3.33
N TYR A 61 2.13 0.32 3.23
CA TYR A 61 2.91 1.26 4.00
C TYR A 61 3.80 2.08 3.04
N PRO A 62 4.28 3.26 3.49
CA PRO A 62 5.30 4.01 2.79
C PRO A 62 6.55 3.15 2.46
N GLU A 63 7.41 3.65 1.59
CA GLU A 63 8.64 2.97 1.18
C GLU A 63 8.42 1.58 0.55
N LYS A 64 7.28 1.43 -0.15
CA LYS A 64 6.92 0.22 -0.88
C LYS A 64 6.70 -1.02 0.00
N ARG A 65 6.35 -0.85 1.27
CA ARG A 65 6.12 -1.97 2.18
C ARG A 65 4.67 -2.47 2.08
N ILE A 66 4.48 -3.79 2.06
CA ILE A 66 3.17 -4.45 2.10
C ILE A 66 3.16 -5.54 3.15
N ILE A 67 2.08 -5.63 3.91
CA ILE A 67 1.87 -6.70 4.87
C ILE A 67 0.54 -7.38 4.56
N ARG A 68 0.55 -8.72 4.56
CA ARG A 68 -0.65 -9.54 4.46
C ARG A 68 -0.84 -10.31 5.76
N LEU A 69 -2.00 -10.18 6.38
CA LEU A 69 -2.37 -10.96 7.57
C LEU A 69 -3.33 -12.07 7.18
N TYR A 70 -3.07 -13.27 7.71
CA TYR A 70 -3.94 -14.43 7.63
C TYR A 70 -4.34 -14.78 9.06
N ILE A 71 -5.57 -14.37 9.42
CA ILE A 71 -6.12 -14.58 10.75
C ILE A 71 -7.01 -15.81 10.71
N PRO A 72 -6.84 -16.81 11.61
CA PRO A 72 -7.69 -17.99 11.66
C PRO A 72 -9.18 -17.64 11.69
N PHE A 73 -9.96 -18.37 10.92
CA PHE A 73 -11.41 -18.32 10.98
C PHE A 73 -11.92 -19.42 11.94
N PRO A 74 -12.91 -19.16 12.82
CA PRO A 74 -13.73 -17.95 12.93
C PRO A 74 -13.17 -16.88 13.88
N TYR A 75 -11.98 -17.07 14.46
CA TYR A 75 -11.37 -16.11 15.40
C TYR A 75 -11.31 -14.69 14.83
N SER A 76 -11.06 -14.53 13.54
CA SER A 76 -11.10 -13.25 12.84
C SER A 76 -12.43 -12.48 12.99
N LYS A 77 -13.56 -13.13 13.26
CA LYS A 77 -14.87 -12.49 13.49
C LYS A 77 -14.96 -11.80 14.85
N THR A 78 -14.12 -12.16 15.81
CA THR A 78 -14.15 -11.58 17.16
C THR A 78 -13.30 -10.30 17.26
N LEU A 79 -12.43 -10.06 16.28
CA LEU A 79 -11.51 -8.93 16.27
C LEU A 79 -12.17 -7.68 15.70
N LYS A 80 -11.98 -6.56 16.40
CA LYS A 80 -12.32 -5.24 15.92
C LYS A 80 -11.25 -4.73 14.93
N ALA A 81 -11.63 -3.77 14.09
CA ALA A 81 -10.76 -3.25 13.04
C ALA A 81 -9.52 -2.53 13.60
N ASP A 82 -9.65 -1.78 14.68
CA ASP A 82 -8.56 -1.13 15.41
C ASP A 82 -7.50 -2.12 15.92
N VAL A 83 -7.93 -3.28 16.42
CA VAL A 83 -7.01 -4.35 16.85
C VAL A 83 -6.24 -4.92 15.65
N ILE A 84 -6.91 -5.15 14.52
CA ILE A 84 -6.26 -5.65 13.29
C ILE A 84 -5.23 -4.62 12.79
N ASP A 85 -5.58 -3.34 12.83
CA ASP A 85 -4.68 -2.25 12.44
C ASP A 85 -3.42 -2.21 13.34
N ALA A 86 -3.61 -2.31 14.65
CA ALA A 86 -2.51 -2.39 15.61
C ALA A 86 -1.62 -3.63 15.40
N VAL A 87 -2.20 -4.76 15.00
CA VAL A 87 -1.42 -5.98 14.66
C VAL A 87 -0.57 -5.76 13.43
N PHE A 88 -1.07 -5.07 12.41
CA PHE A 88 -0.25 -4.71 11.25
C PHE A 88 0.96 -3.87 11.67
N ASP A 89 0.76 -2.86 12.52
CA ASP A 89 1.83 -1.97 12.98
C ASP A 89 2.83 -2.70 13.88
N ALA A 90 2.35 -3.63 14.73
CA ALA A 90 3.20 -4.50 15.52
C ALA A 90 4.02 -5.45 14.64
N ALA A 91 3.44 -5.99 13.57
CA ALA A 91 4.14 -6.82 12.61
C ALA A 91 5.20 -6.02 11.84
N ALA A 92 4.87 -4.81 11.37
CA ALA A 92 5.78 -3.94 10.62
C ALA A 92 7.09 -3.66 11.39
N LYS A 93 7.01 -3.55 12.72
CA LYS A 93 8.16 -3.31 13.62
C LYS A 93 9.07 -4.53 13.82
N LYS A 94 8.62 -5.75 13.48
CA LYS A 94 9.41 -6.97 13.72
C LYS A 94 10.62 -7.09 12.81
N THR A 95 10.54 -6.56 11.59
CA THR A 95 11.62 -6.65 10.60
C THR A 95 11.43 -5.64 9.47
N ASN A 96 12.56 -5.14 8.95
CA ASN A 96 12.63 -4.32 7.75
C ASN A 96 12.89 -5.14 6.47
N LYS A 97 12.83 -6.48 6.52
CA LYS A 97 13.02 -7.37 5.36
C LYS A 97 11.74 -8.11 5.02
N SER A 98 11.69 -8.76 3.86
CA SER A 98 10.62 -9.71 3.57
C SER A 98 10.70 -10.89 4.53
N ALA A 99 9.56 -11.29 5.09
CA ALA A 99 9.50 -12.33 6.11
C ALA A 99 8.11 -12.96 6.21
N PHE A 100 8.09 -14.19 6.73
CA PHE A 100 6.89 -14.89 7.13
C PHE A 100 6.95 -15.11 8.64
N ILE A 101 6.04 -14.49 9.39
CA ILE A 101 6.05 -14.47 10.85
C ILE A 101 4.73 -15.04 11.36
N LYS A 102 4.80 -16.06 12.22
CA LYS A 102 3.64 -16.63 12.93
C LYS A 102 3.73 -16.27 14.42
N ASP A 103 2.94 -15.30 14.86
CA ASP A 103 3.02 -14.74 16.22
C ASP A 103 1.63 -14.23 16.68
N LYS A 104 1.49 -13.95 17.97
CA LYS A 104 0.35 -13.22 18.55
C LYS A 104 0.51 -11.70 18.47
N PHE A 105 1.73 -11.24 18.15
CA PHE A 105 2.12 -9.83 18.10
C PHE A 105 1.85 -9.05 19.41
N GLY A 106 1.66 -9.76 20.52
CA GLY A 106 1.33 -9.19 21.83
C GLY A 106 -0.11 -8.65 21.97
N LEU A 107 -0.94 -8.80 20.94
CA LEU A 107 -2.27 -8.19 20.85
C LEU A 107 -3.40 -9.21 20.67
N LEU A 108 -3.07 -10.47 20.38
CA LEU A 108 -4.02 -11.50 19.99
C LEU A 108 -3.96 -12.71 20.92
N ASP A 109 -5.11 -13.36 21.11
CA ASP A 109 -5.21 -14.62 21.85
C ASP A 109 -4.73 -15.81 21.01
N GLU A 110 -4.86 -15.72 19.68
CA GLU A 110 -4.39 -16.74 18.74
C GLU A 110 -3.19 -16.26 17.92
N ARG A 111 -2.35 -17.23 17.49
CA ARG A 111 -1.24 -16.93 16.57
C ARG A 111 -1.79 -16.72 15.16
N VAL A 112 -1.46 -15.59 14.56
CA VAL A 112 -1.78 -15.26 13.17
C VAL A 112 -0.51 -15.26 12.34
N VAL A 113 -0.68 -15.33 11.02
CA VAL A 113 0.44 -15.25 10.09
C VAL A 113 0.50 -13.87 9.48
N ALA A 114 1.67 -13.23 9.57
CA ALA A 114 2.01 -12.03 8.82
C ALA A 114 3.03 -12.38 7.73
N HIS A 115 2.68 -12.07 6.49
CA HIS A 115 3.62 -12.09 5.37
C HIS A 115 3.97 -10.65 5.03
N LEU A 116 5.21 -10.28 5.32
CA LEU A 116 5.75 -8.96 5.06
C LEU A 116 6.60 -9.01 3.80
N ASP A 117 6.37 -8.09 2.89
CA ASP A 117 7.07 -8.05 1.60
C ASP A 117 7.19 -6.61 1.08
N PHE A 118 7.67 -6.45 -0.16
CA PHE A 118 7.75 -5.17 -0.84
C PHE A 118 6.98 -5.16 -2.14
N VAL A 119 6.33 -4.04 -2.43
CA VAL A 119 5.75 -3.78 -3.75
C VAL A 119 6.82 -3.29 -4.72
N ARG A 120 6.63 -3.62 -5.99
CA ARG A 120 7.41 -3.13 -7.12
C ARG A 120 6.48 -2.36 -8.02
N HIS A 121 7.01 -1.31 -8.64
CA HIS A 121 6.29 -0.55 -9.65
C HIS A 121 6.93 -0.87 -11.00
N VAL A 122 6.18 -1.53 -11.88
CA VAL A 122 6.65 -1.93 -13.21
C VAL A 122 5.67 -1.36 -14.23
N LYS A 123 6.15 -0.53 -15.17
CA LYS A 123 5.30 0.12 -16.18
C LYS A 123 4.06 0.82 -15.59
N ASN A 124 4.24 1.51 -14.45
CA ASN A 124 3.19 2.20 -13.70
C ASN A 124 2.15 1.28 -13.01
N GLU A 125 2.41 -0.02 -12.91
CA GLU A 125 1.57 -0.97 -12.18
C GLU A 125 2.22 -1.35 -10.85
N THR A 126 1.41 -1.38 -9.77
CA THR A 126 1.85 -1.88 -8.46
C THR A 126 1.77 -3.40 -8.46
N MET A 127 2.85 -4.07 -8.08
CA MET A 127 2.94 -5.52 -8.08
C MET A 127 3.66 -6.05 -6.84
N TYR A 128 3.33 -7.25 -6.36
CA TYR A 128 4.05 -7.89 -5.25
C TYR A 128 4.18 -9.40 -5.46
N ASP A 129 5.10 -10.04 -4.74
CA ASP A 129 5.23 -11.50 -4.81
C ASP A 129 4.12 -12.19 -4.00
N CYS A 130 3.24 -12.87 -4.74
CA CYS A 130 2.13 -13.64 -4.20
C CYS A 130 2.27 -15.15 -4.47
N GLY A 131 3.40 -15.61 -5.01
CA GLY A 131 3.68 -17.03 -5.29
C GLY A 131 4.08 -17.38 -6.72
N LYS A 132 3.98 -18.68 -7.03
CA LYS A 132 4.98 -19.45 -7.81
C LYS A 132 5.09 -19.23 -9.34
N ALA A 133 4.27 -18.42 -9.99
CA ALA A 133 4.33 -18.27 -11.45
C ALA A 133 4.76 -16.86 -11.89
N ALA A 134 4.16 -15.83 -11.29
CA ALA A 134 4.43 -14.43 -11.60
C ALA A 134 3.88 -13.55 -10.47
N PRO A 135 4.39 -12.30 -10.32
CA PRO A 135 3.90 -11.37 -9.32
C PRO A 135 2.41 -11.03 -9.53
N CYS A 136 1.70 -10.82 -8.43
CA CYS A 136 0.33 -10.33 -8.48
C CYS A 136 0.33 -8.84 -8.81
N ARG A 137 -0.59 -8.43 -9.68
CA ARG A 137 -0.84 -7.01 -9.99
C ARG A 137 -1.92 -6.47 -9.07
N VAL A 138 -1.78 -5.21 -8.67
CA VAL A 138 -2.71 -4.50 -7.80
C VAL A 138 -3.34 -3.36 -8.57
N ILE A 139 -4.67 -3.32 -8.59
CA ILE A 139 -5.46 -2.22 -9.14
C ILE A 139 -6.18 -1.55 -7.96
N PHE A 140 -5.86 -0.28 -7.71
CA PHE A 140 -6.53 0.51 -6.67
C PHE A 140 -7.72 1.24 -7.29
N ASN A 141 -8.87 1.15 -6.61
CA ASN A 141 -10.09 1.85 -6.96
C ASN A 141 -10.51 2.75 -5.78
N ASP A 142 -11.57 3.55 -5.96
CA ASP A 142 -12.10 4.32 -4.83
C ASP A 142 -12.73 3.39 -3.77
N GLY A 143 -12.05 3.24 -2.63
CA GLY A 143 -12.53 2.44 -1.51
C GLY A 143 -12.38 0.93 -1.66
N SER A 144 -11.75 0.44 -2.74
CA SER A 144 -11.50 -0.98 -2.95
C SER A 144 -10.19 -1.22 -3.70
N MET A 145 -9.78 -2.49 -3.72
CA MET A 145 -8.59 -2.95 -4.43
C MET A 145 -8.88 -4.29 -5.08
N THR A 146 -8.41 -4.47 -6.30
CA THR A 146 -8.42 -5.76 -6.98
C THR A 146 -6.99 -6.29 -7.09
N ILE A 147 -6.79 -7.53 -6.64
CA ILE A 147 -5.55 -8.27 -6.90
C ILE A 147 -5.79 -9.21 -8.06
N ILE A 148 -4.98 -9.05 -9.11
CA ILE A 148 -4.97 -9.92 -10.28
C ILE A 148 -3.84 -10.94 -10.09
N LYS A 149 -4.22 -12.19 -9.84
CA LYS A 149 -3.30 -13.31 -9.73
C LYS A 149 -3.17 -14.00 -11.10
N PRO A 150 -1.96 -14.05 -11.68
CA PRO A 150 -1.76 -14.68 -12.96
C PRO A 150 -2.07 -16.17 -12.89
N GLY A 151 -2.87 -16.67 -13.82
CA GLY A 151 -3.18 -18.08 -13.97
C GLY A 151 -2.61 -18.67 -15.26
N ILE A 152 -2.57 -20.00 -15.34
CA ILE A 152 -2.08 -20.71 -16.53
C ILE A 152 -3.06 -20.54 -17.70
N VAL A 153 -4.37 -20.53 -17.40
CA VAL A 153 -5.45 -20.44 -18.40
C VAL A 153 -6.07 -19.06 -18.41
N MET A 154 -6.37 -18.52 -17.22
CA MET A 154 -6.97 -17.20 -17.04
C MET A 154 -6.52 -16.58 -15.73
N ASP A 155 -6.49 -15.25 -15.73
CA ASP A 155 -6.21 -14.47 -14.52
C ASP A 155 -7.35 -14.60 -13.52
N HIS A 156 -6.99 -14.61 -12.23
CA HIS A 156 -7.94 -14.69 -11.14
C HIS A 156 -7.98 -13.35 -10.42
N GLU A 157 -9.17 -12.75 -10.41
CA GLU A 157 -9.39 -11.48 -9.72
C GLU A 157 -9.85 -11.73 -8.29
N ILE A 158 -9.23 -11.02 -7.36
CA ILE A 158 -9.55 -11.10 -5.94
C ILE A 158 -9.90 -9.69 -5.46
N LEU A 159 -11.15 -9.50 -5.06
CA LEU A 159 -11.67 -8.23 -4.59
C LEU A 159 -11.40 -8.03 -3.11
N TYR A 160 -11.02 -6.80 -2.77
CA TYR A 160 -10.84 -6.34 -1.41
C TYR A 160 -11.55 -5.00 -1.20
N THR A 161 -12.23 -4.88 -0.06
CA THR A 161 -12.85 -3.64 0.40
C THR A 161 -11.93 -2.93 1.39
N ARG A 162 -11.79 -1.59 1.27
CA ARG A 162 -11.03 -0.78 2.22
C ARG A 162 -11.79 -0.65 3.54
N VAL A 163 -11.10 -0.91 4.63
CA VAL A 163 -11.52 -0.62 6.01
C VAL A 163 -10.81 0.66 6.45
N ARG A 164 -11.59 1.73 6.61
CA ARG A 164 -11.08 2.99 7.18
C ARG A 164 -11.04 2.85 8.70
N ILE A 165 -9.91 3.19 9.30
CA ILE A 165 -9.83 3.39 10.74
C ILE A 165 -10.16 4.85 10.97
N SER A 166 -11.32 5.13 11.58
CA SER A 166 -11.63 6.50 11.99
C SER A 166 -10.58 6.91 13.00
N SER A 167 -9.70 7.82 12.60
CA SER A 167 -8.89 8.63 13.51
C SER A 167 -9.80 9.65 14.20
N ASP A 168 -10.79 9.18 14.95
CA ASP A 168 -11.64 10.02 15.77
C ASP A 168 -11.26 9.79 17.24
N GLN A 169 -10.61 10.84 17.76
CA GLN A 169 -10.22 11.18 19.14
C GLN A 169 -8.85 10.74 19.63
#